data_AF-A0A1H0V5H9-F1
#
_entry.id   AF-A0A1H0V5H9-F1
#
_cell.length_a   1.000
_cell.length_b   1.000
_cell.length_c   1.000
_cell.angle_alpha   90.00
_cell.angle_beta   90.00
_cell.angle_gamma   90.00
#
_symmetry.space_group_name_H-M   'P 1'
#
loop_
_entity.id
_entity.type
_entity.pdbx_description
1 polymer ?
#
loop_
_entity_poly.entity_id
_entity_poly.type
_entity_poly.pdbx_seq_one_letter_code
_entity_poly.pdbx_strand_id
1 'polypeptide(L)'
;MSSFTNPVLRGHAPDPSVVRVGDDFYLANSSFGFLPGIPISHSTDLVTWRDEGSNGGTARFGRVLIEEPLKTVPPAFEIPY
;
A
#
# COMPACT_ATOMS: atom_id res chain seq x y z
N MET A 1 -15.89 -1.24 21.83
CA MET A 1 -14.50 -1.54 21.42
C MET A 1 -14.54 -1.98 19.97
N SER A 2 -13.77 -1.32 19.09
CA SER A 2 -13.53 -1.91 17.77
C SER A 2 -12.55 -3.06 17.95
N SER A 3 -12.98 -4.27 17.58
CA SER A 3 -12.14 -5.46 17.57
C SER A 3 -11.80 -5.79 16.11
N PHE A 4 -10.54 -6.10 15.83
CA PHE A 4 -10.14 -6.68 14.55
C PHE A 4 -9.68 -8.11 14.76
N THR A 5 -9.65 -8.90 13.69
CA THR A 5 -9.21 -10.30 13.74
C THR A 5 -8.09 -10.50 12.73
N ASN A 6 -6.99 -11.08 13.19
CA ASN A 6 -5.89 -11.44 12.32
C ASN A 6 -6.20 -12.70 11.49
N PRO A 7 -5.64 -12.81 10.27
CA PRO A 7 -4.85 -11.78 9.57
C PRO A 7 -5.75 -10.73 8.89
N VAL A 8 -5.30 -9.46 8.89
CA VAL A 8 -6.02 -8.32 8.29
C VAL A 8 -6.03 -8.34 6.75
N LEU A 9 -5.02 -8.98 6.14
CA LEU A 9 -4.96 -9.28 4.72
C LEU A 9 -4.67 -10.76 4.55
N ARG A 10 -5.59 -11.48 3.88
CA ARG A 10 -5.49 -12.93 3.68
C ARG A 10 -4.84 -13.23 2.33
N GLY A 11 -4.07 -14.32 2.27
CA GLY A 11 -3.50 -14.83 1.01
C GLY A 11 -2.00 -14.53 0.86
N HIS A 12 -1.54 -14.47 -0.38
CA HIS A 12 -0.13 -14.27 -0.73
C HIS A 12 0.23 -12.77 -0.76
N ALA A 13 0.37 -12.19 0.43
CA ALA A 13 0.80 -10.79 0.62
C ALA A 13 2.16 -10.70 1.36
N PRO A 14 3.27 -11.11 0.71
CA PRO A 14 4.60 -11.05 1.32
C PRO A 14 5.14 -9.61 1.34
N ASP A 15 6.11 -9.39 2.23
CA ASP A 15 6.87 -8.14 2.38
C ASP A 15 5.98 -6.88 2.49
N PRO A 16 5.06 -6.82 3.47
CA PRO A 16 4.13 -5.69 3.60
C PRO A 16 4.88 -4.39 3.90
N SER A 17 4.77 -3.42 2.99
CA SER A 17 5.28 -2.05 3.16
C SER A 17 4.12 -1.06 3.11
N VAL A 18 3.88 -0.33 4.20
CA VAL A 18 2.70 0.56 4.34
C VAL A 18 3.11 2.02 4.44
N VAL A 19 2.35 2.91 3.79
CA VAL A 19 2.48 4.37 3.91
C VAL A 19 1.10 5.00 4.15
N ARG A 20 1.07 6.10 4.91
CA ARG A 20 -0.13 6.92 5.12
C ARG A 20 -0.02 8.22 4.34
N VAL A 21 -1.08 8.60 3.64
CA VAL A 21 -1.21 9.89 2.96
C VAL A 21 -2.55 10.50 3.34
N GLY A 22 -2.54 11.59 4.09
CA GLY A 22 -3.77 12.18 4.64
C GLY A 22 -4.48 11.17 5.56
N ASP A 23 -5.69 10.76 5.20
CA ASP A 23 -6.49 9.78 5.94
C ASP A 23 -6.47 8.37 5.33
N ASP A 24 -5.69 8.20 4.26
CA ASP A 24 -5.60 6.97 3.48
C ASP A 24 -4.31 6.21 3.79
N PHE A 25 -4.40 4.88 3.80
CA PHE A 25 -3.29 3.96 3.94
C PHE A 25 -3.13 3.14 2.65
N TYR A 26 -1.89 3.02 2.19
CA TYR A 26 -1.52 2.22 1.04
C TYR A 26 -0.52 1.16 1.46
N LEU A 27 -0.76 -0.08 1.05
CA LEU A 27 0.06 -1.23 1.34
C LEU A 27 0.59 -1.80 0.02
N ALA A 28 1.91 -1.89 -0.10
CA ALA A 28 2.58 -2.57 -1.19
C ALA A 28 3.04 -3.96 -0.73
N ASN A 29 2.90 -4.94 -1.62
CA ASN A 29 3.42 -6.30 -1.42
C ASN A 29 4.30 -6.74 -2.59
N SER A 30 5.24 -7.64 -2.32
CA SER A 30 6.05 -8.26 -3.36
C SER A 30 5.20 -9.12 -4.29
N SER A 31 5.20 -8.82 -5.59
CA SER A 31 4.53 -9.64 -6.62
C SER A 31 5.39 -10.80 -7.11
N PHE A 32 6.67 -10.85 -6.75
CA PHE A 32 7.68 -11.69 -7.42
C PHE A 32 7.57 -11.52 -8.96
N GLY A 33 7.24 -12.59 -9.69
CA GLY A 33 6.99 -12.59 -11.13
C GLY A 33 5.52 -12.52 -11.55
N PHE A 34 4.58 -12.38 -10.61
CA PHE A 34 3.15 -12.24 -10.93
C PHE A 34 2.84 -10.83 -11.45
N LEU A 35 1.97 -10.76 -12.46
CA LEU A 35 1.52 -9.52 -13.07
C LEU A 35 0.03 -9.29 -12.77
N PRO A 36 -0.42 -8.03 -12.57
CA PRO A 36 0.36 -6.79 -12.57
C PRO A 36 1.39 -6.73 -11.42
N GLY A 37 2.58 -6.22 -11.71
CA GLY A 37 3.69 -6.19 -10.76
C GLY A 37 3.44 -5.20 -9.62
N ILE A 38 3.89 -5.55 -8.42
CA ILE A 38 3.74 -4.80 -7.16
C ILE A 38 2.27 -4.47 -6.86
N PRO A 39 1.48 -5.42 -6.32
CA PRO A 39 0.12 -5.16 -5.88
C PRO A 39 0.10 -4.07 -4.81
N ILE A 40 -0.81 -3.12 -5.00
CA ILE A 40 -1.11 -2.06 -4.04
C ILE A 40 -2.53 -2.27 -3.51
N SER A 41 -2.66 -2.28 -2.19
CA SER A 41 -3.94 -2.28 -1.48
C SER A 41 -4.17 -0.93 -0.80
N HIS A 42 -5.43 -0.51 -0.71
CA HIS A 42 -5.84 0.72 -0.01
C HIS A 42 -6.73 0.39 1.20
N SER A 43 -6.61 1.21 2.24
CA SER A 43 -7.43 1.15 3.45
C SER A 43 -7.56 2.53 4.08
N THR A 44 -8.60 2.76 4.87
CA THR A 44 -8.75 3.95 5.74
C THR A 44 -8.71 3.60 7.22
N ASP A 45 -8.68 2.30 7.56
CA ASP A 45 -8.83 1.79 8.92
C ASP A 45 -7.75 0.76 9.33
N LEU A 46 -6.79 0.47 8.44
CA LEU A 46 -5.73 -0.55 8.58
C LEU A 46 -6.21 -2.01 8.72
N VAL A 47 -7.52 -2.24 8.68
CA VAL A 47 -8.14 -3.56 8.89
C VAL A 47 -8.78 -4.07 7.60
N THR A 48 -9.50 -3.20 6.91
CA THR A 48 -10.18 -3.51 5.66
C THR A 48 -9.31 -3.01 4.51
N TRP A 49 -8.76 -3.94 3.74
CA TRP A 49 -7.90 -3.66 2.60
C TRP A 49 -8.62 -3.99 1.29
N ARG A 50 -8.47 -3.13 0.29
CA ARG A 50 -9.03 -3.31 -1.07
C ARG A 50 -7.92 -3.24 -2.10
N ASP A 51 -7.91 -4.20 -3.03
CA ASP A 51 -6.93 -4.22 -4.12
C ASP A 51 -7.19 -3.06 -5.10
N GLU A 52 -6.19 -2.21 -5.30
CA GLU A 52 -6.24 -1.06 -6.22
C GLU A 52 -5.76 -1.42 -7.64
N GLY A 53 -5.28 -2.65 -7.84
CA GLY A 53 -4.57 -3.13 -9.02
C GLY A 53 -5.40 -3.37 -10.29
N SER A 54 -6.73 -3.25 -10.27
CA SER A 54 -7.57 -3.48 -11.47
C SER A 54 -8.32 -2.24 -11.98
N ASN A 55 -8.48 -1.18 -11.19
CA ASN A 55 -9.38 -0.06 -11.51
C ASN A 55 -8.68 1.31 -11.64
N GLY A 56 -7.38 1.33 -11.94
CA GLY A 56 -6.62 2.57 -12.16
C GLY A 56 -5.99 3.17 -10.90
N GLY A 57 -5.94 2.41 -9.79
CA GLY A 57 -5.35 2.86 -8.52
C GLY A 57 -3.82 2.95 -8.53
N THR A 58 -3.11 2.13 -9.33
CA THR A 58 -1.65 2.28 -9.52
C THR A 58 -1.28 3.66 -10.08
N ALA A 59 -2.09 4.19 -11.00
CA ALA A 59 -1.89 5.53 -11.54
C ALA A 59 -2.17 6.62 -10.48
N ARG A 60 -3.14 6.39 -9.58
CA ARG A 60 -3.38 7.28 -8.44
C ARG A 60 -2.25 7.22 -7.42
N PHE A 61 -1.69 6.04 -7.11
CA PHE A 61 -0.55 5.92 -6.20
C PHE A 61 0.70 6.61 -6.75
N GLY A 62 1.01 6.42 -8.04
CA GLY A 62 2.07 7.17 -8.72
C GLY A 62 1.82 8.67 -8.67
N ARG A 63 0.58 9.12 -8.92
CA ARG A 63 0.19 10.53 -8.81
C ARG A 63 0.29 11.07 -7.38
N VAL A 64 -0.10 10.30 -6.36
CA VAL A 64 0.02 10.68 -4.95
C VAL A 64 1.49 10.86 -4.57
N LEU A 65 2.38 9.96 -5.02
CA LEU A 65 3.81 10.09 -4.78
C LEU A 65 4.47 11.23 -5.58
N ILE A 66 3.92 11.61 -6.74
CA ILE A 66 4.50 12.62 -7.65
C ILE A 66 3.93 14.03 -7.43
N GLU A 67 2.64 14.18 -7.12
CA GLU A 67 1.96 15.48 -6.97
C GLU A 67 1.83 15.96 -5.52
N GLU A 68 1.87 15.05 -4.52
CA GLU A 68 2.02 15.40 -3.09
C GLU A 68 3.45 15.12 -2.52
N PRO A 69 4.56 15.36 -3.26
CA PRO A 69 5.87 14.77 -2.96
C PRO A 69 6.66 15.46 -1.82
N LEU A 70 6.18 16.56 -1.22
CA LEU A 70 7.06 17.46 -0.46
C LEU A 70 6.76 17.63 1.04
N LYS A 71 5.83 16.87 1.62
CA LYS A 71 5.55 17.01 3.07
C LYS A 71 5.81 15.77 3.93
N THR A 72 5.82 14.56 3.38
CA THR A 72 5.88 13.34 4.21
C THR A 72 6.59 12.14 3.57
N VAL A 73 7.46 12.34 2.59
CA VAL A 73 8.42 11.28 2.22
C VAL A 73 9.60 11.40 3.19
N PRO A 74 9.77 10.49 4.18
CA PRO A 74 11.00 10.48 4.95
C PRO A 74 12.18 10.34 3.98
N PRO A 75 13.27 11.10 4.17
CA PRO A 75 14.41 11.05 3.26
C PRO A 75 14.93 9.61 3.22
N ALA A 76 14.79 9.00 2.05
CA ALA A 76 15.20 7.64 1.72
C ALA A 76 14.65 6.55 2.67
N PHE A 77 13.56 5.91 2.25
CA PHE A 77 13.38 4.48 2.56
C PHE A 77 14.46 3.73 1.77
N GLU A 78 15.69 3.72 2.29
CA GLU A 78 16.71 2.77 1.85
C GLU A 78 16.18 1.39 2.20
N ILE A 79 15.95 0.54 1.20
CA ILE A 79 15.78 -0.89 1.40
C ILE A 79 17.19 -1.42 1.71
N PRO A 80 17.54 -1.78 2.95
CA PRO A 80 18.81 -2.43 3.18
C PRO A 80 18.74 -3.81 2.53
N TYR A 81 19.76 -4.15 1.73
CA TYR A 81 19.98 -5.51 1.25
C TYR A 81 20.14 -6.48 2.43
#